data_AF-A0A658IEP2-F1
#
_entry.id   AF-A0A658IEP2-F1
#
_cell.length_a   1.000
_cell.length_b   1.000
_cell.length_c   1.000
_cell.angle_alpha   90.00
_cell.angle_beta   90.00
_cell.angle_gamma   90.00
#
_symmetry.space_group_name_H-M   'P 1'
#
loop_
_entity.id
_entity.type
_entity.pdbx_description
1 polymer ?
#
loop_
_entity_poly.entity_id
_entity_poly.type
_entity_poly.pdbx_seq_one_letter_code
_entity_poly.pdbx_strand_id
1 'polypeptide(L)'
;QHDKVPRRLLQDPLLSPRDKFAWQVIRMQAQDNGGAVFPSYSELQVQLSNRSQDEKASRSTVSRALLMLRLTRWLSLCHKARDRVSGRILGNVYTLHDEPLSVLDAVRFDASYLHLLEQCSRHENKAIRATAQGILYDIRQDTSLRYLSSRIELLEERARWQQRQSPEETKRETSGLNTVPGKISPGTESGLSRKPGPDGVVSNQDPASVRTVPTDLCNSTTARANDSPPNWPPEIPLTRSEKQLVLQAMQNLPPPLRQDVLD
;
A
#
# COMPACT_ATOMS: atom_id res chain seq x y z
N GLN A 1 1.98 -26.33 -14.69
CA GLN A 1 0.71 -25.56 -14.63
C GLN A 1 0.91 -24.31 -15.47
N HIS A 2 -0.01 -23.95 -16.38
CA HIS A 2 0.18 -22.78 -17.24
C HIS A 2 -0.45 -21.54 -16.60
N ASP A 3 0.32 -20.46 -16.50
CA ASP A 3 -0.19 -19.16 -16.08
C ASP A 3 -1.15 -18.61 -17.14
N LYS A 4 -2.42 -18.50 -16.76
CA LYS A 4 -3.45 -17.95 -17.64
C LYS A 4 -3.64 -16.47 -17.32
N VAL A 5 -3.42 -15.64 -18.33
CA VAL A 5 -3.77 -14.22 -18.27
C VAL A 5 -5.26 -14.07 -18.63
N PRO A 6 -6.09 -13.42 -17.79
CA PRO A 6 -7.49 -13.22 -18.09
C PRO A 6 -7.67 -12.42 -19.37
N ARG A 7 -8.49 -12.92 -20.31
CA ARG A 7 -8.76 -12.22 -21.57
C ARG A 7 -9.34 -10.83 -21.33
N ARG A 8 -10.20 -10.69 -20.31
CA ARG A 8 -10.82 -9.41 -19.92
C ARG A 8 -9.77 -8.38 -19.48
N LEU A 9 -8.68 -8.80 -18.82
CA LEU A 9 -7.57 -7.91 -18.45
C LEU A 9 -6.90 -7.34 -19.69
N LEU A 10 -6.61 -8.19 -20.68
CA LEU A 10 -5.98 -7.78 -21.92
C LEU A 10 -6.87 -6.82 -22.72
N GLN A 11 -8.18 -6.98 -22.63
CA GLN A 11 -9.19 -6.18 -23.34
C GLN A 11 -9.63 -4.93 -22.58
N ASP A 12 -9.26 -4.77 -21.31
CA ASP A 12 -9.63 -3.60 -20.50
C ASP A 12 -9.03 -2.33 -21.11
N PRO A 13 -9.86 -1.37 -21.59
CA PRO A 13 -9.37 -0.16 -22.24
C PRO A 13 -8.87 0.90 -21.23
N LEU A 14 -9.21 0.76 -19.94
CA LEU A 14 -8.80 1.69 -18.90
C LEU A 14 -7.38 1.40 -18.41
N LEU A 15 -6.89 0.18 -18.63
CA LEU A 15 -5.55 -0.24 -18.25
C LEU A 15 -4.54 -0.03 -19.39
N SER A 16 -3.41 0.60 -19.06
CA SER A 16 -2.27 0.66 -19.99
C SER A 16 -1.57 -0.70 -20.09
N PRO A 17 -0.75 -0.93 -21.14
CA PRO A 17 0.05 -2.14 -21.24
C PRO A 17 0.91 -2.40 -19.99
N ARG A 18 1.42 -1.34 -19.35
CA ARG A 18 2.18 -1.46 -18.11
C ARG A 18 1.33 -1.92 -16.94
N ASP A 19 0.10 -1.45 -16.82
CA ASP A 19 -0.79 -1.86 -15.72
C ASP A 19 -1.17 -3.34 -15.86
N LYS A 20 -1.43 -3.78 -17.10
CA LYS A 20 -1.67 -5.19 -17.45
C LYS A 20 -0.45 -6.06 -17.14
N PHE A 21 0.74 -5.58 -17.48
CA PHE A 21 1.99 -6.27 -17.17
C PHE A 21 2.26 -6.33 -15.66
N ALA A 22 1.97 -5.26 -14.91
CA ALA A 22 2.07 -5.27 -13.45
C ALA A 22 1.19 -6.35 -12.82
N TRP A 23 -0.04 -6.50 -13.30
CA TRP A 23 -0.92 -7.57 -12.84
C TRP A 23 -0.32 -8.95 -13.11
N GLN A 24 0.27 -9.17 -14.30
CA GLN A 24 0.91 -10.44 -14.66
C GLN A 24 2.11 -10.76 -13.77
N VAL A 25 2.98 -9.77 -13.53
CA VAL A 25 4.14 -9.89 -12.64
C VAL A 25 3.69 -10.26 -11.23
N ILE A 26 2.66 -9.57 -10.70
CA ILE A 26 2.11 -9.87 -9.38
C ILE A 26 1.56 -11.30 -9.33
N ARG A 27 0.84 -11.74 -10.36
CA ARG A 27 0.31 -13.11 -10.42
C ARG A 27 1.42 -14.15 -10.41
N MET A 28 2.43 -13.97 -11.27
CA MET A 28 3.56 -14.89 -11.40
C MET A 28 4.30 -15.05 -10.07
N GLN A 29 4.70 -13.93 -9.46
CA GLN A 29 5.42 -13.92 -8.19
C GLN A 29 4.58 -14.45 -7.02
N ALA A 30 3.27 -14.20 -7.03
CA ALA A 30 2.38 -14.79 -6.05
C ALA A 30 2.35 -16.32 -6.16
N GLN A 31 2.40 -16.92 -7.36
CA GLN A 31 2.47 -18.39 -7.49
C GLN A 31 3.81 -18.94 -7.03
N ASP A 32 4.92 -18.29 -7.38
CA ASP A 32 6.27 -18.72 -6.97
C ASP A 32 6.42 -18.77 -5.44
N ASN A 33 5.77 -17.83 -4.75
CA ASN A 33 5.79 -17.72 -3.29
C ASN A 33 4.66 -18.51 -2.59
N GLY A 34 4.16 -19.59 -3.20
CA GLY A 34 3.13 -20.45 -2.60
C GLY A 34 1.76 -19.77 -2.43
N GLY A 35 1.48 -18.74 -3.22
CA GLY A 35 0.24 -17.97 -3.18
C GLY A 35 0.15 -16.98 -2.02
N ALA A 36 1.24 -16.75 -1.28
CA ALA A 36 1.19 -16.15 0.06
C ALA A 36 2.09 -14.94 0.28
N VAL A 37 2.82 -14.43 -0.72
CA VAL A 37 3.56 -13.16 -0.59
C VAL A 37 3.33 -12.24 -1.78
N PHE A 38 2.85 -11.03 -1.50
CA PHE A 38 2.71 -9.98 -2.51
C PHE A 38 4.10 -9.38 -2.79
N PRO A 39 4.45 -9.12 -4.06
CA PRO A 39 5.77 -8.61 -4.41
C PRO A 39 6.15 -7.34 -3.67
N SER A 40 7.40 -7.27 -3.23
CA SER A 40 7.95 -6.03 -2.69
C SER A 40 7.95 -4.94 -3.75
N TYR A 41 7.88 -3.70 -3.27
CA TYR A 41 7.88 -2.54 -4.17
C TYR A 41 9.14 -2.47 -5.03
N SER A 42 10.29 -2.85 -4.47
CA SER A 42 11.56 -2.97 -5.15
C SER A 42 11.56 -4.00 -6.27
N GLU A 43 10.91 -5.14 -6.07
CA GLU A 43 10.76 -6.18 -7.10
C GLU A 43 9.90 -5.68 -8.25
N LEU A 44 8.77 -5.04 -7.94
CA LEU A 44 7.92 -4.43 -8.96
C LEU A 44 8.65 -3.32 -9.72
N GLN A 45 9.51 -2.53 -9.07
CA GLN A 45 10.32 -1.51 -9.74
C GLN A 45 11.30 -2.13 -10.75
N VAL A 46 11.90 -3.27 -10.43
CA VAL A 46 12.80 -3.99 -11.36
C VAL A 46 12.00 -4.53 -12.55
N GLN A 47 10.89 -5.20 -12.28
CA GLN A 47 10.09 -5.85 -13.33
C GLN A 47 9.42 -4.83 -14.25
N LEU A 48 8.92 -3.71 -13.71
CA LEU A 48 8.19 -2.70 -14.49
C LEU A 48 9.10 -1.69 -15.19
N SER A 49 10.41 -1.90 -15.26
CA SER A 49 11.30 -0.97 -15.97
C SER A 49 11.11 -1.03 -17.49
N ASN A 50 11.48 0.05 -18.18
CA ASN A 50 11.42 0.11 -19.65
C ASN A 50 12.72 -0.30 -20.34
N ARG A 51 13.82 -0.44 -19.59
CA ARG A 51 15.13 -0.74 -20.15
C ARG A 51 15.62 -2.07 -19.67
N SER A 52 16.24 -2.81 -20.57
CA SER A 52 16.95 -4.04 -20.26
C SER A 52 18.22 -3.70 -19.47
N GLN A 53 18.28 -4.23 -18.24
CA GLN A 53 19.43 -4.25 -17.34
C GLN A 53 19.72 -2.93 -16.58
N ASP A 54 19.82 -3.06 -15.25
CA ASP A 54 20.14 -2.05 -14.23
C ASP A 54 19.26 -0.80 -14.06
N GLU A 55 18.27 -0.55 -14.92
CA GLU A 55 17.28 0.50 -14.68
C GLU A 55 16.04 -0.04 -13.94
N LYS A 56 15.66 0.65 -12.86
CA LYS A 56 14.43 0.39 -12.10
C LYS A 56 13.37 1.44 -12.45
N ALA A 57 12.13 1.02 -12.62
CA ALA A 57 11.00 1.94 -12.71
C ALA A 57 10.93 2.83 -11.47
N SER A 58 10.44 4.06 -11.62
CA SER A 58 10.26 4.96 -10.48
C SER A 58 9.23 4.41 -9.50
N ARG A 59 9.31 4.85 -8.24
CA ARG A 59 8.28 4.53 -7.27
C ARG A 59 6.90 5.03 -7.70
N SER A 60 6.81 6.21 -8.31
CA SER A 60 5.55 6.73 -8.85
C SER A 60 4.95 5.85 -9.95
N THR A 61 5.79 5.16 -10.73
CA THR A 61 5.34 4.24 -11.79
C THR A 61 4.64 3.03 -11.20
N VAL A 62 5.23 2.40 -10.19
CA VAL A 62 4.61 1.25 -9.50
C VAL A 62 3.33 1.71 -8.78
N SER A 63 3.34 2.87 -8.11
CA SER A 63 2.18 3.43 -7.40
C SER A 63 1.02 3.61 -8.36
N ARG A 64 1.31 4.18 -9.53
CA ARG A 64 0.34 4.39 -10.60
C ARG A 64 -0.26 3.08 -11.06
N ALA A 65 0.56 2.06 -11.32
CA ALA A 65 0.08 0.77 -11.81
C ALA A 65 -0.85 0.09 -10.80
N LEU A 66 -0.43 0.04 -9.52
CA LEU A 66 -1.27 -0.50 -8.44
C LEU A 66 -2.55 0.32 -8.25
N LEU A 67 -2.46 1.65 -8.37
CA LEU A 67 -3.63 2.53 -8.26
C LEU A 67 -4.62 2.29 -9.41
N MET A 68 -4.15 2.16 -10.65
CA MET A 68 -5.00 1.84 -11.79
C MET A 68 -5.69 0.49 -11.61
N LEU A 69 -4.94 -0.56 -11.21
CA LEU A 69 -5.52 -1.88 -10.92
C LEU A 69 -6.56 -1.85 -9.79
N ARG A 70 -6.37 -0.98 -8.78
CA ARG A 70 -7.38 -0.77 -7.74
C ARG A 70 -8.61 -0.06 -8.27
N LEU A 71 -8.45 1.02 -9.02
CA LEU A 71 -9.57 1.76 -9.59
C LEU A 71 -10.43 0.86 -10.48
N THR A 72 -9.80 0.05 -11.33
CA THR A 72 -10.47 -0.89 -12.23
C THR A 72 -10.84 -2.22 -11.58
N ARG A 73 -10.62 -2.36 -10.25
CA ARG A 73 -11.09 -3.48 -9.40
C ARG A 73 -10.45 -4.84 -9.72
N TRP A 74 -9.30 -4.84 -10.36
CA TRP A 74 -8.44 -6.02 -10.52
C TRP A 74 -7.57 -6.29 -9.28
N LEU A 75 -7.45 -5.30 -8.40
CA LEU A 75 -6.72 -5.36 -7.14
C LEU A 75 -7.56 -4.72 -6.02
N SER A 76 -7.61 -5.31 -4.83
CA SER A 76 -8.25 -4.71 -3.65
C SER A 76 -7.24 -4.53 -2.52
N LEU A 77 -7.29 -3.38 -1.84
CA LEU A 77 -6.55 -3.18 -0.59
C LEU A 77 -7.42 -3.64 0.58
N CYS A 78 -7.17 -4.86 1.05
CA CYS A 78 -7.99 -5.47 2.07
C CYS A 78 -7.67 -4.97 3.47
N HIS A 79 -6.38 -4.77 3.75
CA HIS A 79 -5.95 -4.36 5.08
C HIS A 79 -4.66 -3.55 5.01
N LYS A 80 -4.52 -2.59 5.92
CA LYS A 80 -3.23 -1.94 6.19
C LYS A 80 -2.68 -2.58 7.45
N ALA A 81 -1.80 -3.56 7.30
CA ALA A 81 -1.18 -4.27 8.41
C ALA A 81 -0.52 -3.25 9.34
N ARG A 82 -0.73 -3.39 10.65
CA ARG A 82 -0.14 -2.52 11.67
C ARG A 82 0.56 -3.35 12.72
N ASP A 83 1.64 -2.80 13.24
CA ASP A 83 2.33 -3.33 14.40
C ASP A 83 1.39 -3.19 15.60
N ARG A 84 1.13 -4.30 16.28
CA ARG A 84 0.23 -4.35 17.44
C ARG A 84 0.77 -3.57 18.62
N VAL A 85 2.10 -3.44 18.72
CA VAL A 85 2.75 -2.77 19.85
C VAL A 85 2.90 -1.28 19.58
N SER A 86 3.53 -0.90 18.45
CA SER A 86 3.78 0.52 18.15
C SER A 86 2.61 1.23 17.42
N GLY A 87 1.64 0.48 16.89
CA GLY A 87 0.54 1.02 16.07
C GLY A 87 0.98 1.51 14.68
N ARG A 88 2.26 1.36 14.32
CA ARG A 88 2.82 1.77 13.03
C ARG A 88 2.27 0.90 11.91
N ILE A 89 2.00 1.50 10.74
CA ILE A 89 1.58 0.74 9.56
C ILE A 89 2.80 -0.05 9.05
N LEU A 90 2.69 -1.37 9.06
CA LEU A 90 3.71 -2.32 8.60
C LEU A 90 3.65 -2.53 7.08
N GLY A 91 2.47 -2.46 6.47
CA GLY A 91 2.33 -2.72 5.05
C GLY A 91 0.89 -2.71 4.55
N ASN A 92 0.74 -2.95 3.26
CA ASN A 92 -0.54 -3.01 2.57
C ASN A 92 -0.80 -4.45 2.12
N VAL A 93 -1.91 -5.03 2.55
CA VAL A 93 -2.37 -6.37 2.19
C VAL A 93 -3.29 -6.24 0.99
N TYR A 94 -2.88 -6.80 -0.14
CA TYR A 94 -3.65 -6.76 -1.38
C TYR A 94 -4.20 -8.13 -1.73
N THR A 95 -5.36 -8.13 -2.38
CA THR A 95 -5.92 -9.30 -3.06
C THR A 95 -5.96 -9.02 -4.55
N LEU A 96 -5.39 -9.95 -5.35
CA LEU A 96 -5.41 -9.92 -6.81
C LEU A 96 -6.60 -10.74 -7.31
N HIS A 97 -7.37 -10.19 -8.25
CA HIS A 97 -8.57 -10.84 -8.78
C HIS A 97 -8.38 -11.34 -10.20
N ASP A 98 -9.03 -12.45 -10.54
CA ASP A 98 -9.05 -13.04 -11.88
C ASP A 98 -10.03 -12.34 -12.83
N GLU A 99 -10.96 -11.55 -12.29
CA GLU A 99 -11.89 -10.68 -13.00
C GLU A 99 -12.04 -9.35 -12.24
N PRO A 100 -12.40 -8.25 -12.92
CA PRO A 100 -12.65 -7.00 -12.20
C PRO A 100 -13.90 -7.17 -11.34
N LEU A 101 -13.78 -6.89 -10.04
CA LEU A 101 -14.92 -7.01 -9.14
C LEU A 101 -16.08 -6.10 -9.54
N SER A 102 -17.29 -6.47 -9.13
CA SER A 102 -18.42 -5.53 -9.12
C SER A 102 -18.11 -4.34 -8.20
N VAL A 103 -18.81 -3.20 -8.37
CA VAL A 103 -18.61 -2.05 -7.46
C VAL A 103 -18.94 -2.45 -6.02
N LEU A 104 -20.02 -3.21 -5.86
CA LEU A 104 -20.48 -3.69 -4.56
C LEU A 104 -19.40 -4.54 -3.87
N ASP A 105 -18.79 -5.48 -4.58
CA ASP A 105 -17.75 -6.34 -4.01
C ASP A 105 -16.45 -5.57 -3.77
N ALA A 106 -16.08 -4.64 -4.65
CA ALA A 106 -14.92 -3.78 -4.42
C ALA A 106 -15.04 -2.99 -3.11
N VAL A 107 -16.23 -2.47 -2.77
CA VAL A 107 -16.49 -1.78 -1.50
C VAL A 107 -16.42 -2.72 -0.29
N ARG A 108 -16.78 -4.00 -0.46
CA ARG A 108 -16.68 -5.01 0.60
C ARG A 108 -15.23 -5.40 0.87
N PHE A 109 -14.45 -5.64 -0.19
CA PHE A 109 -13.04 -6.05 -0.08
C PHE A 109 -12.11 -4.89 0.27
N ASP A 110 -12.43 -3.67 -0.15
CA ASP A 110 -11.63 -2.47 0.08
C ASP A 110 -12.54 -1.37 0.65
N ALA A 111 -12.57 -1.28 1.99
CA ALA A 111 -13.39 -0.31 2.71
C ALA A 111 -13.06 1.15 2.33
N SER A 112 -11.88 1.39 1.76
CA SER A 112 -11.45 2.71 1.29
C SER A 112 -11.79 2.99 -0.17
N TYR A 113 -12.40 2.05 -0.91
CA TYR A 113 -12.58 2.16 -2.37
C TYR A 113 -13.36 3.39 -2.81
N LEU A 114 -14.50 3.72 -2.18
CA LEU A 114 -15.25 4.93 -2.55
C LEU A 114 -14.47 6.22 -2.26
N HIS A 115 -13.72 6.24 -1.15
CA HIS A 115 -12.87 7.37 -0.82
C HIS A 115 -11.70 7.49 -1.81
N LEU A 116 -11.13 6.35 -2.23
CA LEU A 116 -10.12 6.29 -3.27
C LEU A 116 -10.64 6.88 -4.59
N LEU A 117 -11.85 6.51 -5.01
CA LEU A 117 -12.48 7.07 -6.22
C LEU A 117 -12.65 8.59 -6.11
N GLU A 118 -13.16 9.07 -4.98
CA GLU A 118 -13.33 10.51 -4.73
C GLU A 118 -11.99 11.25 -4.81
N GLN A 119 -10.96 10.78 -4.11
CA GLN A 119 -9.62 11.37 -4.15
C GLN A 119 -9.04 11.34 -5.57
N CYS A 120 -9.19 10.20 -6.26
CA CYS A 120 -8.66 10.04 -7.60
C CYS A 120 -9.38 10.92 -8.63
N SER A 121 -10.64 11.30 -8.39
CA SER A 121 -11.40 12.22 -9.25
C SER A 121 -10.79 13.64 -9.35
N ARG A 122 -9.83 13.96 -8.47
CA ARG A 122 -9.07 15.22 -8.45
C ARG A 122 -7.57 15.02 -8.61
N HIS A 123 -7.13 13.80 -8.93
CA HIS A 123 -5.72 13.46 -9.05
C HIS A 123 -5.06 14.21 -10.21
N GLU A 124 -3.80 14.63 -10.09
CA GLU A 124 -3.08 15.41 -11.11
C GLU A 124 -2.97 14.67 -12.45
N ASN A 125 -2.70 13.36 -12.37
CA ASN A 125 -2.65 12.50 -13.55
C ASN A 125 -4.02 12.35 -14.23
N LYS A 126 -4.10 12.79 -15.50
CA LYS A 126 -5.34 12.80 -16.31
C LYS A 126 -6.00 11.43 -16.47
N ALA A 127 -5.21 10.36 -16.65
CA ALA A 127 -5.77 9.01 -16.86
C ALA A 127 -6.43 8.47 -15.59
N ILE A 128 -5.77 8.64 -14.44
CA ILE A 128 -6.30 8.26 -13.12
C ILE A 128 -7.60 9.04 -12.86
N ARG A 129 -7.55 10.36 -13.10
CA ARG A 129 -8.68 11.26 -12.90
C ARG A 129 -9.89 10.90 -13.77
N ALA A 130 -9.68 10.73 -15.07
CA ALA A 130 -10.75 10.37 -16.00
C ALA A 130 -11.36 9.00 -15.66
N THR A 131 -10.53 8.03 -15.28
CA THR A 131 -10.99 6.69 -14.86
C THR A 131 -11.88 6.78 -13.62
N ALA A 132 -11.43 7.50 -12.59
CA ALA A 132 -12.20 7.67 -11.36
C ALA A 132 -13.53 8.41 -11.61
N GLN A 133 -13.50 9.49 -12.40
CA GLN A 133 -14.70 10.26 -12.76
C GLN A 133 -15.71 9.41 -13.55
N GLY A 134 -15.25 8.60 -14.50
CA GLY A 134 -16.11 7.69 -15.26
C GLY A 134 -16.80 6.67 -14.35
N ILE A 135 -16.05 6.00 -13.47
CA ILE A 135 -16.61 5.03 -12.52
C ILE A 135 -17.62 5.71 -11.57
N LEU A 136 -17.30 6.89 -11.05
CA LEU A 136 -18.21 7.65 -10.19
C LEU A 136 -19.48 8.11 -10.93
N TYR A 137 -19.39 8.39 -12.23
CA TYR A 137 -20.55 8.67 -13.06
C TYR A 137 -21.41 7.41 -13.21
N ASP A 138 -20.82 6.28 -13.55
CA ASP A 138 -21.52 4.99 -13.72
C ASP A 138 -22.27 4.58 -12.44
N ILE A 139 -21.63 4.72 -11.27
CA ILE A 139 -22.27 4.42 -9.97
C ILE A 139 -23.51 5.30 -9.74
N ARG A 140 -23.47 6.57 -10.14
CA ARG A 140 -24.61 7.48 -9.98
C ARG A 140 -25.76 7.18 -10.91
N GLN A 141 -25.47 6.71 -12.12
CA GLN A 141 -26.51 6.32 -13.08
C GLN A 141 -27.14 4.96 -12.73
N ASP A 142 -26.43 4.09 -12.02
CA ASP A 142 -26.93 2.79 -11.63
C ASP A 142 -27.95 2.89 -10.48
N THR A 143 -29.21 2.63 -10.81
CA THR A 143 -30.33 2.65 -9.86
C THR A 143 -30.20 1.59 -8.77
N SER A 144 -29.49 0.49 -9.02
CA SER A 144 -29.23 -0.55 -8.01
C SER A 144 -28.20 -0.12 -6.95
N LEU A 145 -27.41 0.93 -7.25
CA LEU A 145 -26.33 1.42 -6.40
C LEU A 145 -26.65 2.74 -5.70
N ARG A 146 -27.93 3.17 -5.62
CA ARG A 146 -28.35 4.44 -5.00
C ARG A 146 -27.71 4.71 -3.64
N TYR A 147 -27.61 3.69 -2.79
CA TYR A 147 -27.02 3.86 -1.46
C TYR A 147 -25.51 4.22 -1.51
N LEU A 148 -24.78 3.74 -2.52
CA LEU A 148 -23.38 4.13 -2.75
C LEU A 148 -23.31 5.56 -3.29
N SER A 149 -24.23 5.96 -4.17
CA SER A 149 -24.31 7.33 -4.68
C SER A 149 -24.45 8.34 -3.54
N SER A 150 -25.36 8.10 -2.58
CA SER A 150 -25.49 8.96 -1.39
C SER A 150 -24.23 8.99 -0.53
N ARG A 151 -23.50 7.87 -0.41
CA ARG A 151 -22.21 7.84 0.31
C ARG A 151 -21.13 8.65 -0.40
N ILE A 152 -21.11 8.63 -1.73
CA ILE A 152 -20.17 9.41 -2.54
C ILE A 152 -20.43 10.90 -2.34
N GLU A 153 -21.69 11.34 -2.37
CA GLU A 153 -22.07 12.74 -2.15
C GLU A 153 -21.54 13.25 -0.79
N LEU A 154 -21.69 12.45 0.27
CA LEU A 154 -21.13 12.78 1.59
C LEU A 154 -19.60 12.90 1.58
N LEU A 155 -18.90 12.01 0.86
CA LEU A 155 -17.44 12.07 0.74
C LEU A 155 -16.99 13.33 0.00
N GLU A 156 -17.68 13.68 -1.09
CA GLU A 156 -17.39 14.89 -1.86
C GLU A 156 -17.66 16.15 -1.04
N GLU A 157 -18.74 16.17 -0.26
CA GLU A 157 -19.05 17.28 0.65
C GLU A 157 -17.94 17.45 1.69
N ARG A 158 -17.52 16.36 2.34
CA ARG A 158 -16.41 16.37 3.30
C ARG A 158 -15.11 16.88 2.66
N ALA A 159 -14.80 16.45 1.44
CA ALA A 159 -13.63 16.91 0.72
C ALA A 159 -13.70 18.42 0.40
N ARG A 160 -14.88 18.94 0.03
CA ARG A 160 -15.10 20.40 -0.15
C ARG A 160 -14.90 21.16 1.16
N TRP A 161 -15.40 20.63 2.27
CA TRP A 161 -15.19 21.22 3.59
C TRP A 161 -13.70 21.32 3.94
N GLN A 162 -12.93 20.25 3.74
CA GLN A 162 -11.48 20.28 4.00
C GLN A 162 -10.75 21.28 3.10
N GLN A 163 -11.13 21.38 1.83
CA GLN A 163 -10.51 22.33 0.91
C GLN A 163 -10.77 23.79 1.30
N ARG A 164 -11.95 24.11 1.85
CA ARG A 164 -12.29 25.46 2.35
C ARG A 164 -11.56 25.82 3.65
N GLN A 165 -11.10 24.83 4.42
CA GLN A 165 -10.43 25.03 5.71
C GLN A 165 -8.89 25.08 5.59
N SER A 166 -8.32 24.77 4.43
CA SER A 166 -6.90 25.00 4.16
C SER A 166 -6.68 26.51 3.98
N PRO A 167 -5.87 27.18 4.82
CA PRO A 167 -5.48 28.56 4.54
C PRO A 167 -4.73 28.56 3.21
N GLU A 168 -5.28 29.23 2.20
CA GLU A 168 -4.49 29.59 1.03
C GLU A 168 -3.41 30.57 1.54
N GLU A 169 -2.16 30.12 1.65
CA GLU A 169 -1.03 31.04 1.58
C GLU A 169 -1.13 31.76 0.24
N THR A 170 -1.70 32.96 0.32
CA THR A 170 -1.84 33.87 -0.79
C THR A 170 -0.43 34.12 -1.31
N LYS A 171 -0.13 33.56 -2.47
CA LYS A 171 1.09 33.84 -3.23
C LYS A 171 1.09 35.34 -3.56
N ARG A 172 1.62 36.15 -2.64
CA ARG A 172 1.94 37.55 -2.91
C ARG A 172 3.08 37.56 -3.92
N GLU A 173 2.76 37.99 -5.13
CA GLU A 173 3.75 38.46 -6.08
C GLU A 173 4.50 39.63 -5.42
N THR A 174 5.78 39.45 -5.14
CA THR A 174 6.69 40.56 -4.88
C THR A 174 7.84 40.49 -5.88
N SER A 175 7.71 41.33 -6.90
CA SER A 175 8.82 41.89 -7.69
C SER A 175 9.94 42.37 -6.78
N GLY A 176 11.19 42.08 -7.16
CA GLY A 176 12.36 42.18 -6.29
C GLY A 176 12.80 43.59 -5.88
N LEU A 177 13.56 43.68 -4.79
CA LEU A 177 14.95 44.16 -4.75
C LEU A 177 15.53 44.02 -3.33
N ASN A 178 16.85 43.85 -3.28
CA ASN A 178 17.71 43.57 -2.13
C ASN A 178 17.59 44.56 -0.96
N THR A 179 17.81 44.10 0.29
CA THR A 179 18.92 44.50 1.20
C THR A 179 18.65 44.01 2.64
N VAL A 180 19.66 43.35 3.22
CA VAL A 180 19.89 42.98 4.65
C VAL A 180 21.00 43.96 5.14
N PRO A 181 21.20 44.36 6.44
CA PRO A 181 20.99 43.58 7.69
C PRO A 181 20.51 44.34 8.95
N GLY A 182 20.05 43.57 9.95
CA GLY A 182 20.60 43.70 11.32
C GLY A 182 19.65 43.57 12.52
N LYS A 183 19.98 42.56 13.35
CA LYS A 183 19.91 42.44 14.83
C LYS A 183 18.79 41.63 15.53
N ILE A 184 19.26 40.49 16.06
CA ILE A 184 19.18 39.94 17.44
C ILE A 184 17.80 39.49 18.00
N SER A 185 17.72 38.17 18.26
CA SER A 185 16.80 37.30 19.04
C SER A 185 16.51 37.77 20.49
N PRO A 186 15.72 37.10 21.39
CA PRO A 186 15.34 35.67 21.42
C PRO A 186 13.97 35.25 22.03
N GLY A 187 13.70 33.94 21.97
CA GLY A 187 13.02 33.18 23.05
C GLY A 187 11.52 32.89 22.88
N THR A 188 11.14 31.61 22.80
CA THR A 188 10.47 30.86 23.89
C THR A 188 9.84 29.57 23.36
N GLU A 189 10.18 28.49 24.06
CA GLU A 189 9.73 27.10 23.95
C GLU A 189 8.28 26.84 24.43
N SER A 190 7.82 25.59 24.29
CA SER A 190 6.61 24.97 24.89
C SER A 190 5.32 25.04 24.05
N GLY A 191 4.55 23.98 23.80
CA GLY A 191 4.60 22.58 24.20
C GLY A 191 3.33 21.82 23.74
N LEU A 192 3.49 20.52 23.55
CA LEU A 192 2.58 19.42 23.93
C LEU A 192 1.18 19.26 23.29
N SER A 193 1.05 18.10 22.61
CA SER A 193 0.02 17.05 22.77
C SER A 193 -1.46 17.33 22.49
N ARG A 194 -2.08 16.44 21.69
CA ARG A 194 -3.35 15.77 22.02
C ARG A 194 -3.65 14.58 21.08
N LYS A 195 -3.66 13.37 21.65
CA LYS A 195 -4.55 12.25 21.25
C LYS A 195 -5.92 12.46 21.92
N PRO A 196 -7.02 11.93 21.36
CA PRO A 196 -7.57 10.60 21.73
C PRO A 196 -8.07 9.85 20.46
N GLY A 197 -8.49 8.57 20.42
CA GLY A 197 -8.92 7.54 21.39
C GLY A 197 -9.92 6.65 20.63
N PRO A 198 -9.91 5.31 20.75
CA PRO A 198 -10.60 4.40 19.82
C PRO A 198 -11.91 3.85 20.39
N ASP A 199 -12.88 3.50 19.53
CA ASP A 199 -13.92 2.53 19.85
C ASP A 199 -14.27 1.70 18.60
N GLY A 200 -14.22 0.38 18.76
CA GLY A 200 -14.46 -0.62 17.72
C GLY A 200 -15.89 -1.13 17.67
N VAL A 201 -16.16 -2.02 16.72
CA VAL A 201 -16.87 -3.31 16.90
C VAL A 201 -16.75 -4.09 15.58
N VAL A 202 -16.45 -5.37 15.71
CA VAL A 202 -16.25 -6.39 14.66
C VAL A 202 -17.58 -7.04 14.29
N SER A 203 -17.77 -7.43 13.03
CA SER A 203 -18.70 -8.52 12.68
C SER A 203 -18.14 -9.32 11.50
N ASN A 204 -17.94 -10.63 11.73
CA ASN A 204 -17.41 -11.62 10.80
C ASN A 204 -18.55 -12.25 10.00
N GLN A 205 -18.42 -12.31 8.67
CA GLN A 205 -19.07 -13.34 7.84
C GLN A 205 -18.17 -13.67 6.64
N ASP A 206 -17.94 -14.97 6.40
CA ASP A 206 -17.20 -15.54 5.26
C ASP A 206 -17.85 -15.20 3.90
N PRO A 207 -17.07 -15.12 2.80
CA PRO A 207 -17.12 -16.24 1.84
C PRO A 207 -15.87 -16.52 0.96
N ALA A 208 -15.83 -17.77 0.47
CA ALA A 208 -15.31 -18.29 -0.82
C ALA A 208 -13.92 -17.87 -1.37
N SER A 209 -12.98 -18.84 -1.36
CA SER A 209 -11.71 -18.90 -2.12
C SER A 209 -11.02 -17.57 -2.44
N VAL A 210 -10.74 -16.79 -1.40
CA VAL A 210 -9.94 -15.56 -1.49
C VAL A 210 -8.50 -15.89 -1.09
N ARG A 211 -7.53 -15.64 -1.97
CA ARG A 211 -6.12 -15.65 -1.56
C ARG A 211 -5.76 -14.28 -1.01
N THR A 212 -5.90 -14.12 0.31
CA THR A 212 -5.46 -12.92 1.05
C THR A 212 -4.00 -13.10 1.46
N VAL A 213 -3.17 -12.09 1.19
CA VAL A 213 -1.71 -12.24 1.26
C VAL A 213 -1.03 -11.02 1.91
N PRO A 214 -0.28 -11.20 3.01
CA PRO A 214 0.53 -10.14 3.61
C PRO A 214 1.77 -9.80 2.74
N THR A 215 2.20 -8.53 2.79
CA THR A 215 3.47 -8.09 2.20
C THR A 215 4.59 -8.28 3.21
N ASP A 216 5.70 -8.88 2.76
CA ASP A 216 6.91 -8.98 3.58
C ASP A 216 7.65 -7.65 3.71
N LEU A 217 8.16 -7.50 4.91
CA LEU A 217 8.82 -6.37 5.55
C LEU A 217 10.11 -5.95 4.80
N CYS A 218 10.28 -4.65 4.52
CA CYS A 218 11.58 -4.11 4.14
C CYS A 218 11.88 -2.86 4.99
N ASN A 219 12.64 -3.06 6.07
CA ASN A 219 13.25 -1.96 6.82
C ASN A 219 14.68 -1.76 6.34
N SER A 220 14.97 -0.53 5.94
CA SER A 220 16.32 -0.04 5.66
C SER A 220 17.08 0.22 6.96
N THR A 221 18.33 -0.24 6.99
CA THR A 221 19.49 0.32 7.70
C THR A 221 19.41 0.44 9.24
N THR A 222 20.01 -0.53 9.93
CA THR A 222 20.73 -0.28 11.20
C THR A 222 22.11 -0.92 11.12
N ALA A 223 23.08 -0.26 11.76
CA ALA A 223 24.50 -0.55 11.68
C ALA A 223 24.84 -1.99 12.12
N ARG A 224 25.84 -2.59 11.46
CA ARG A 224 26.44 -3.87 11.84
C ARG A 224 26.98 -3.76 13.28
N ALA A 225 26.26 -4.36 14.23
CA ALA A 225 26.84 -4.80 15.48
C ALA A 225 27.46 -6.18 15.24
N ASN A 226 28.65 -6.42 15.80
CA ASN A 226 29.42 -7.65 15.63
C ASN A 226 28.62 -8.86 16.15
N ASP A 227 28.03 -9.64 15.25
CA ASP A 227 27.31 -10.88 15.56
C ASP A 227 28.33 -12.01 15.82
N SER A 228 28.56 -12.32 17.09
CA SER A 228 29.13 -13.62 17.45
C SER A 228 28.03 -14.69 17.32
N PRO A 229 28.31 -15.88 16.75
CA PRO A 229 27.29 -16.91 16.58
C PRO A 229 26.77 -17.41 17.95
N PRO A 230 25.46 -17.68 18.08
CA PRO A 230 24.89 -18.18 19.34
C PRO A 230 25.39 -19.59 19.67
N ASN A 231 25.47 -19.91 20.96
CA ASN A 231 25.94 -21.20 21.44
C ASN A 231 24.79 -22.22 21.37
N TRP A 232 25.00 -23.35 20.70
CA TRP A 232 23.96 -24.35 20.49
C TRP A 232 23.97 -25.38 21.62
N PRO A 233 22.82 -25.69 22.25
CA PRO A 233 22.75 -26.71 23.29
C PRO A 233 23.14 -28.09 22.72
N PRO A 234 23.97 -28.88 23.43
CA PRO A 234 24.41 -30.20 22.98
C PRO A 234 23.29 -31.25 23.01
N GLU A 235 22.17 -30.96 23.68
CA GLU A 235 21.07 -31.89 23.96
C GLU A 235 20.11 -32.05 22.78
N ILE A 236 20.13 -31.12 21.80
CA ILE A 236 19.29 -31.17 20.61
C ILE A 236 20.18 -31.33 19.37
N PRO A 237 20.30 -32.54 18.81
CA PRO A 237 21.13 -32.78 17.63
C PRO A 237 20.45 -32.21 16.37
N LEU A 238 20.64 -30.90 16.14
CA LEU A 238 20.19 -30.22 14.92
C LEU A 238 21.22 -30.38 13.79
N THR A 239 20.75 -30.71 12.60
CA THR A 239 21.54 -30.69 11.36
C THR A 239 21.92 -29.25 10.97
N ARG A 240 22.93 -29.10 10.11
CA ARG A 240 23.38 -27.79 9.64
C ARG A 240 22.27 -26.99 8.96
N SER A 241 21.39 -27.66 8.23
CA SER A 241 20.26 -27.04 7.52
C SER A 241 19.19 -26.54 8.50
N GLU A 242 18.91 -27.30 9.56
CA GLU A 242 17.96 -26.90 10.60
C GLU A 242 18.48 -25.71 11.41
N LYS A 243 19.78 -25.70 11.75
CA LYS A 243 20.42 -24.54 12.38
C LYS A 243 20.29 -23.27 11.52
N GLN A 244 20.38 -23.41 10.20
CA GLN A 244 20.20 -22.28 9.28
C GLN A 244 18.76 -21.75 9.29
N LEU A 245 17.77 -22.63 9.33
CA LEU A 245 16.35 -22.23 9.43
C LEU A 245 16.04 -21.53 10.75
N VAL A 246 16.59 -22.04 11.86
CA VAL A 246 16.44 -21.43 13.18
C VAL A 246 17.09 -20.03 13.21
N LEU A 247 18.30 -19.88 12.66
CA LEU A 247 18.94 -18.56 12.54
C LEU A 247 18.14 -17.60 11.66
N GLN A 248 17.55 -18.08 10.56
CA GLN A 248 16.71 -17.28 9.69
C GLN A 248 15.41 -16.84 10.40
N ALA A 249 14.80 -17.71 11.21
CA ALA A 249 13.64 -17.36 12.03
C ALA A 249 14.00 -16.31 13.11
N MET A 250 15.23 -16.35 13.63
CA MET A 250 15.71 -15.47 14.71
C MET A 250 16.41 -14.19 14.22
N GLN A 251 16.46 -13.96 12.90
CA GLN A 251 17.15 -12.81 12.31
C GLN A 251 16.66 -11.44 12.81
N ASN A 252 15.40 -11.38 13.27
CA ASN A 252 14.76 -10.17 13.79
C ASN A 252 14.85 -10.02 15.31
N LEU A 253 15.44 -10.99 16.02
CA LEU A 253 15.65 -10.91 17.46
C LEU A 253 16.98 -10.21 17.78
N PRO A 254 17.03 -9.34 18.80
CA PRO A 254 18.27 -8.82 19.36
C PRO A 254 19.19 -9.96 19.82
N PRO A 255 20.54 -9.81 19.70
CA PRO A 255 21.50 -10.87 20.07
C PRO A 255 21.30 -11.53 21.45
N PRO A 256 21.01 -10.82 22.55
CA PRO A 256 20.82 -11.48 23.86
C PRO A 256 19.59 -12.40 23.88
N LEU A 257 18.51 -12.01 23.20
CA LEU A 257 17.28 -12.81 23.12
C LEU A 257 17.43 -14.03 22.19
N ARG A 258 18.50 -14.10 21.40
CA ARG A 258 18.79 -15.29 20.58
C ARG A 258 19.34 -16.43 21.42
N GLN A 259 20.05 -16.15 22.51
CA GLN A 259 20.56 -17.20 23.39
C GLN A 259 19.44 -17.71 24.32
N ASP A 260 18.59 -16.83 24.84
CA ASP A 260 17.43 -17.20 25.68
C ASP A 260 16.41 -18.14 25.00
N VAL A 261 16.40 -18.19 23.67
CA VAL A 261 15.51 -19.07 22.88
C VAL A 261 16.15 -20.46 22.67
N LEU A 262 17.48 -20.56 22.84
CA LEU A 262 18.26 -21.78 22.65
C LEU A 262 18.61 -22.48 23.97
N ASP A 263 18.62 -21.75 25.09
CA ASP A 263 18.76 -22.28 26.45
C ASP A 263 17.41 -22.84 26.97
#